data_AF-A0A2E3HTH1-F1
#
_entry.id   AF-A0A2E3HTH1-F1
#
_cell.length_a   1.000
_cell.length_b   1.000
_cell.length_c   1.000
_cell.angle_alpha   90.00
_cell.angle_beta   90.00
_cell.angle_gamma   90.00
#
_symmetry.space_group_name_H-M   'P 1'
#
loop_
_entity.id
_entity.type
_entity.pdbx_description
1 polymer ?
#
loop_
_entity_poly.entity_id
_entity_poly.type
_entity_poly.pdbx_seq_one_letter_code
_entity_poly.pdbx_strand_id
1 'polypeptide(L)'
;MELRTIADSDDLVRQCYAYYSDLRQEMDQWLKQSVRLDPPGPNQGGEDEANYALAWFEHYLVTGSADVLDHFHTLRLALSSWVRRECFHGYEPVAEAHHGPEPFLLFLPRYIGVVPDDQEAVSLLLDAAEHIGNWVDSVPDWYDYNRDVFYSFFIGTREVRRDEKNSYELAEHFRFIHLALASYKILADQRYLDWSMRYGRKRAERILSCPEIPLLWDLGGNALSSTQVDQLGLHSLANSHHHRSGNRLGGIENLLASGAVYVFGDLYRLSGDPIFKQAARRIVEPLIPTLTDPYNDPGAAVISYYRTTFQDSSFDSSIEVQIEKFPDSAPGQLALVFPERRQIRGFGVGKRADMAMWGEWLGDGSVNPIREPSTMTLSLAYELTDNPVYAMRAFKSAVTRLSIARRVLRGGREHADMGGAVCSVAAGHGRNWGTGAVTGCYGKLLLGVYLDQGQLNSVIEIRQSIGKEFIPPQLLSLVQLKFQQKYRILFYNGGNTELNFAWRLVNSSSSWEEVDLSVGESLIRSNQ
;
A
#
# COMPACT_ATOMS: atom_id res chain seq x y z
N MET A 1 19.03 3.62 33.89
CA MET A 1 18.95 3.22 32.47
C MET A 1 20.00 2.14 32.28
N GLU A 2 19.67 0.93 32.72
CA GLU A 2 20.58 -0.21 32.73
C GLU A 2 20.70 -0.80 31.33
N LEU A 3 21.93 -1.16 30.94
CA LEU A 3 22.25 -1.90 29.73
C LEU A 3 21.47 -3.23 29.73
N ARG A 4 20.36 -3.29 28.99
CA ARG A 4 19.79 -4.57 28.56
C ARG A 4 20.85 -5.27 27.72
N THR A 5 21.28 -6.42 28.21
CA THR A 5 22.44 -7.19 27.77
C THR A 5 22.19 -7.82 26.40
N ILE A 6 23.27 -7.94 25.61
CA ILE A 6 23.33 -8.46 24.24
C ILE A 6 22.57 -9.80 24.07
N ALA A 7 22.48 -10.64 25.12
CA ALA A 7 21.76 -11.91 25.11
C ALA A 7 20.24 -11.78 24.92
N ASP A 8 19.59 -10.72 25.43
CA ASP A 8 18.16 -10.48 25.22
C ASP A 8 17.86 -10.08 23.76
N SER A 9 18.83 -9.44 23.10
CA SER A 9 18.70 -9.05 21.69
C SER A 9 18.77 -10.26 20.75
N ASP A 10 19.64 -11.23 21.04
CA ASP A 10 19.79 -12.43 20.20
C ASP A 10 18.56 -13.33 20.27
N ASP A 11 17.95 -13.48 21.45
CA ASP A 11 16.69 -14.24 21.59
C ASP A 11 15.53 -13.54 20.85
N LEU A 12 15.44 -12.21 20.92
CA LEU A 12 14.44 -11.44 20.17
C LEU A 12 14.60 -11.58 18.65
N VAL A 13 15.83 -11.52 18.14
CA VAL A 13 16.11 -11.70 16.70
C VAL A 13 15.77 -13.13 16.26
N ARG A 14 16.10 -14.13 17.08
CA ARG A 14 15.72 -15.53 16.82
C ARG A 14 14.20 -15.73 16.78
N GLN A 15 13.46 -15.16 17.73
CA GLN A 15 11.99 -15.18 17.72
C GLN A 15 11.42 -14.44 16.50
N CYS A 16 12.02 -13.30 16.14
CA CYS A 16 11.65 -12.54 14.94
C CYS A 16 11.78 -13.42 13.68
N TYR A 17 12.90 -14.14 13.53
CA TYR A 17 13.11 -15.07 12.43
C TYR A 17 12.06 -16.19 12.40
N ALA A 18 11.71 -16.77 13.55
CA ALA A 18 10.69 -17.81 13.61
C ALA A 18 9.34 -17.33 13.05
N TYR A 19 8.86 -16.16 13.50
CA TYR A 19 7.61 -15.59 12.99
C TYR A 19 7.70 -15.18 11.51
N TYR A 20 8.84 -14.66 11.06
CA TYR A 20 9.09 -14.38 9.64
C TYR A 20 9.01 -15.66 8.79
N SER A 21 9.68 -16.73 9.23
CA SER A 21 9.69 -18.03 8.54
C SER A 21 8.28 -18.60 8.45
N ASP A 22 7.51 -18.56 9.54
CA ASP A 22 6.12 -19.00 9.55
C ASP A 22 5.24 -18.14 8.63
N LEU A 23 5.44 -16.82 8.59
CA LEU A 23 4.73 -15.92 7.67
C LEU A 23 5.04 -16.25 6.21
N ARG A 24 6.33 -16.50 5.88
CA ARG A 24 6.75 -16.90 4.54
C ARG A 24 6.04 -18.18 4.11
N GLN A 25 5.95 -19.17 5.00
CA GLN A 25 5.22 -20.41 4.74
C GLN A 25 3.71 -20.20 4.59
N GLU A 26 3.08 -19.38 5.44
CA GLU A 26 1.63 -19.11 5.33
C GLU A 26 1.29 -18.35 4.02
N MET A 27 2.19 -17.50 3.50
CA MET A 27 2.04 -16.89 2.16
C MET A 27 2.05 -17.91 1.03
N ASP A 28 2.97 -18.89 1.07
CA ASP A 28 3.01 -20.01 0.11
C ASP A 28 1.73 -20.86 0.20
N GLN A 29 1.26 -21.15 1.42
CA GLN A 29 0.04 -21.93 1.63
C GLN A 29 -1.19 -21.18 1.14
N TRP A 30 -1.25 -19.86 1.34
CA TRP A 30 -2.32 -19.03 0.80
C TRP A 30 -2.36 -19.07 -0.72
N LEU A 31 -1.22 -18.92 -1.42
CA LEU A 31 -1.19 -19.05 -2.88
C LEU A 31 -1.74 -20.40 -3.35
N LYS A 32 -1.23 -21.50 -2.77
CA LYS A 32 -1.67 -22.86 -3.11
C LYS A 32 -3.16 -23.06 -2.85
N GLN A 33 -3.69 -22.46 -1.79
CA GLN A 33 -5.11 -22.51 -1.47
C GLN A 33 -5.92 -21.70 -2.49
N SER A 34 -5.51 -20.48 -2.80
CA SER A 34 -6.24 -19.59 -3.72
C SER A 34 -6.30 -20.15 -5.14
N VAL A 35 -5.19 -20.67 -5.67
CA VAL A 35 -5.17 -21.33 -6.99
C VAL A 35 -6.16 -22.50 -7.08
N ARG A 36 -6.42 -23.19 -5.95
CA ARG A 36 -7.33 -24.34 -5.91
C ARG A 36 -8.78 -24.00 -5.62
N LEU A 37 -9.03 -22.99 -4.77
CA LEU A 37 -10.33 -22.76 -4.15
C LEU A 37 -11.01 -21.46 -4.57
N ASP A 38 -10.28 -20.50 -5.13
CA ASP A 38 -10.84 -19.21 -5.54
C ASP A 38 -11.02 -19.20 -7.07
N PRO A 39 -12.18 -19.68 -7.58
CA PRO A 39 -12.45 -19.61 -9.02
C PRO A 39 -12.49 -18.15 -9.48
N PRO A 40 -12.26 -17.89 -10.77
CA PRO A 40 -12.49 -16.57 -11.34
C PRO A 40 -13.91 -16.06 -11.01
N GLY A 41 -14.03 -14.78 -10.75
CA GLY A 41 -15.30 -14.10 -10.53
C GLY A 41 -16.17 -14.02 -11.80
N PRO A 42 -17.28 -13.28 -11.76
CA PRO A 42 -18.18 -13.09 -12.91
C PRO A 42 -17.46 -12.55 -14.16
N ASN A 43 -16.40 -11.77 -13.97
CA ASN A 43 -15.59 -11.19 -15.04
C ASN A 43 -14.51 -12.16 -15.57
N GLN A 44 -14.50 -13.40 -15.09
CA GLN A 44 -13.56 -14.45 -15.45
C GLN A 44 -12.11 -14.08 -15.16
N GLY A 45 -11.82 -13.37 -14.06
CA GLY A 45 -10.47 -12.92 -13.70
C GLY A 45 -10.10 -11.53 -14.21
N GLY A 46 -11.07 -10.76 -14.72
CA GLY A 46 -10.93 -9.39 -15.19
C GLY A 46 -11.33 -8.32 -14.16
N GLU A 47 -11.55 -7.09 -14.63
CA GLU A 47 -11.89 -5.92 -13.78
C GLU A 47 -10.85 -5.72 -12.66
N ASP A 48 -11.23 -5.73 -11.38
CA ASP A 48 -10.35 -5.51 -10.23
C ASP A 48 -9.79 -6.81 -9.64
N GLU A 49 -10.15 -7.99 -10.18
CA GLU A 49 -9.85 -9.29 -9.57
C GLU A 49 -8.34 -9.49 -9.35
N ALA A 50 -7.48 -8.95 -10.22
CA ALA A 50 -6.03 -9.09 -10.10
C ALA A 50 -5.45 -8.38 -8.85
N ASN A 51 -6.16 -7.43 -8.27
CA ASN A 51 -5.69 -6.65 -7.12
C ASN A 51 -5.66 -7.44 -5.81
N TYR A 52 -6.36 -8.57 -5.71
CA TYR A 52 -6.23 -9.43 -4.52
C TYR A 52 -4.80 -9.99 -4.36
N ALA A 53 -4.03 -10.00 -5.45
CA ALA A 53 -2.68 -10.52 -5.51
C ALA A 53 -1.61 -9.52 -5.04
N LEU A 54 -1.99 -8.32 -4.58
CA LEU A 54 -1.06 -7.25 -4.22
C LEU A 54 0.00 -7.70 -3.18
N ALA A 55 -0.39 -8.51 -2.19
CA ALA A 55 0.54 -9.03 -1.19
C ALA A 55 1.58 -10.01 -1.76
N TRP A 56 1.28 -10.69 -2.87
CA TRP A 56 2.22 -11.62 -3.48
C TRP A 56 3.35 -10.92 -4.25
N PHE A 57 3.25 -9.62 -4.57
CA PHE A 57 4.38 -8.92 -5.19
C PHE A 57 5.56 -8.82 -4.22
N GLU A 58 5.32 -8.44 -2.96
CA GLU A 58 6.35 -8.48 -1.93
C GLU A 58 6.87 -9.90 -1.71
N HIS A 59 5.98 -10.88 -1.73
CA HIS A 59 6.38 -12.28 -1.59
C HIS A 59 7.25 -12.77 -2.75
N TYR A 60 6.96 -12.35 -3.98
CA TYR A 60 7.82 -12.63 -5.12
C TYR A 60 9.20 -11.98 -4.94
N LEU A 61 9.28 -10.71 -4.55
CA LEU A 61 10.56 -10.04 -4.29
C LEU A 61 11.37 -10.74 -3.19
N VAL A 62 10.71 -11.30 -2.18
CA VAL A 62 11.37 -12.03 -1.09
C VAL A 62 11.82 -13.43 -1.51
N THR A 63 11.05 -14.13 -2.35
CA THR A 63 11.21 -15.58 -2.56
C THR A 63 11.68 -16.00 -3.94
N GLY A 64 11.38 -15.20 -4.97
CA GLY A 64 11.54 -15.60 -6.37
C GLY A 64 10.69 -16.78 -6.78
N SER A 65 9.57 -17.00 -6.10
CA SER A 65 8.72 -18.16 -6.34
C SER A 65 8.18 -18.16 -7.76
N ALA A 66 8.54 -19.20 -8.53
CA ALA A 66 8.01 -19.41 -9.87
C ALA A 66 6.48 -19.60 -9.86
N ASP A 67 5.93 -20.25 -8.81
CA ASP A 67 4.49 -20.42 -8.64
C ASP A 67 3.76 -19.06 -8.55
N VAL A 68 4.37 -18.07 -7.89
CA VAL A 68 3.82 -16.70 -7.81
C VAL A 68 3.85 -16.04 -9.18
N LEU A 69 4.97 -16.16 -9.89
CA LEU A 69 5.12 -15.58 -11.22
C LEU A 69 4.13 -16.18 -12.23
N ASP A 70 3.98 -17.51 -12.24
CA ASP A 70 3.01 -18.23 -13.06
C ASP A 70 1.57 -17.78 -12.76
N HIS A 71 1.26 -17.55 -11.48
CA HIS A 71 -0.03 -17.02 -11.08
C HIS A 71 -0.26 -15.58 -11.56
N PHE A 72 0.75 -14.71 -11.46
CA PHE A 72 0.68 -13.37 -12.05
C PHE A 72 0.45 -13.41 -13.56
N HIS A 73 1.15 -14.29 -14.28
CA HIS A 73 0.91 -14.50 -15.70
C HIS A 73 -0.55 -14.88 -15.96
N THR A 74 -1.13 -15.77 -15.16
CA THR A 74 -2.54 -16.18 -15.28
C THR A 74 -3.51 -15.00 -15.07
N LEU A 75 -3.26 -14.16 -14.05
CA LEU A 75 -4.09 -12.99 -13.77
C LEU A 75 -4.01 -11.94 -14.89
N ARG A 76 -2.80 -11.65 -15.40
CA ARG A 76 -2.61 -10.73 -16.54
C ARG A 76 -3.33 -11.22 -17.80
N LEU A 77 -3.36 -12.54 -18.01
CA LEU A 77 -4.05 -13.20 -19.14
C LEU A 77 -5.58 -13.05 -19.04
N ALA A 78 -6.10 -13.18 -17.83
CA ALA A 78 -7.51 -12.97 -17.55
C ALA A 78 -7.91 -11.48 -17.70
N LEU A 79 -7.10 -10.56 -17.18
CA LEU A 79 -7.29 -9.12 -17.35
C LEU A 79 -7.30 -8.73 -18.82
N SER A 80 -6.30 -9.14 -19.60
CA SER A 80 -6.26 -8.87 -21.05
C SER A 80 -7.52 -9.39 -21.74
N SER A 81 -7.95 -10.61 -21.41
CA SER A 81 -9.13 -11.21 -22.00
C SER A 81 -10.40 -10.44 -21.67
N TRP A 82 -10.52 -9.88 -20.45
CA TRP A 82 -11.64 -9.03 -20.07
C TRP A 82 -11.61 -7.68 -20.79
N VAL A 83 -10.45 -7.01 -20.86
CA VAL A 83 -10.31 -5.73 -21.57
C VAL A 83 -10.76 -5.86 -23.04
N ARG A 84 -10.38 -6.95 -23.71
CA ARG A 84 -10.80 -7.19 -25.11
C ARG A 84 -12.31 -7.42 -25.28
N ARG A 85 -13.01 -7.92 -24.25
CA ARG A 85 -14.43 -8.26 -24.33
C ARG A 85 -15.33 -7.09 -23.90
N GLU A 86 -14.97 -6.45 -22.78
CA GLU A 86 -15.85 -5.53 -22.05
C GLU A 86 -15.43 -4.07 -22.20
N CYS A 87 -14.15 -3.79 -22.50
CA CYS A 87 -13.65 -2.42 -22.57
C CYS A 87 -13.63 -1.86 -24.00
N PHE A 88 -13.66 -0.53 -24.09
CA PHE A 88 -13.46 0.22 -25.32
C PHE A 88 -12.42 1.29 -25.03
N HIS A 89 -11.19 1.09 -25.52
CA HIS A 89 -10.00 1.87 -25.15
C HIS A 89 -9.80 1.93 -23.62
N GLY A 90 -9.14 0.92 -23.06
CA GLY A 90 -8.80 0.82 -21.64
C GLY A 90 -9.96 0.56 -20.67
N TYR A 91 -11.08 1.27 -20.75
CA TYR A 91 -12.15 1.21 -19.75
C TYR A 91 -13.44 0.61 -20.31
N GLU A 92 -14.29 0.14 -19.40
CA GLU A 92 -15.68 -0.13 -19.72
C GLU A 92 -16.37 1.13 -20.32
N PRO A 93 -17.36 0.96 -21.20
CA PRO A 93 -18.08 2.08 -21.82
C PRO A 93 -18.64 3.10 -20.82
N VAL A 94 -19.02 2.63 -19.62
CA VAL A 94 -19.51 3.43 -18.50
C VAL A 94 -18.73 3.02 -17.25
N ALA A 95 -17.55 3.60 -17.06
CA ALA A 95 -16.72 3.42 -15.88
C ALA A 95 -16.78 4.64 -14.96
N GLU A 96 -16.51 4.45 -13.68
CA GLU A 96 -16.32 5.54 -12.72
C GLU A 96 -14.86 5.61 -12.25
N ALA A 97 -14.45 6.78 -11.75
CA ALA A 97 -13.05 7.11 -11.50
C ALA A 97 -12.37 6.32 -10.36
N HIS A 98 -13.15 5.63 -9.53
CA HIS A 98 -12.68 4.72 -8.49
C HIS A 98 -12.31 3.36 -9.11
N HIS A 99 -13.27 2.51 -9.49
CA HIS A 99 -13.05 1.14 -9.93
C HIS A 99 -12.48 1.03 -11.34
N GLY A 100 -12.87 1.89 -12.27
CA GLY A 100 -12.40 1.80 -13.67
C GLY A 100 -10.86 1.76 -13.80
N PRO A 101 -10.12 2.65 -13.11
CA PRO A 101 -8.65 2.64 -13.10
C PRO A 101 -7.96 1.51 -12.33
N GLU A 102 -8.64 0.82 -11.41
CA GLU A 102 -8.03 -0.12 -10.45
C GLU A 102 -7.16 -1.21 -11.08
N PRO A 103 -7.63 -1.99 -12.09
CA PRO A 103 -6.79 -2.98 -12.76
C PRO A 103 -5.47 -2.41 -13.29
N PHE A 104 -5.55 -1.20 -13.83
CA PHE A 104 -4.46 -0.59 -14.59
C PHE A 104 -3.43 0.09 -13.70
N LEU A 105 -3.80 0.57 -12.51
CA LEU A 105 -2.88 1.32 -11.65
C LEU A 105 -2.31 0.50 -10.50
N LEU A 106 -3.04 -0.53 -10.03
CA LEU A 106 -2.62 -1.33 -8.88
C LEU A 106 -1.82 -2.56 -9.36
N PHE A 107 -2.42 -3.41 -10.18
CA PHE A 107 -1.77 -4.63 -10.63
C PHE A 107 -0.72 -4.40 -11.74
N LEU A 108 -1.10 -3.79 -12.87
CA LEU A 108 -0.23 -3.71 -14.05
C LEU A 108 1.13 -3.06 -13.80
N PRO A 109 1.27 -1.91 -13.11
CA PRO A 109 2.57 -1.28 -12.94
C PRO A 109 3.50 -2.16 -12.11
N ARG A 110 2.98 -2.82 -11.06
CA ARG A 110 3.75 -3.79 -10.28
C ARG A 110 4.15 -5.01 -11.11
N TYR A 111 3.23 -5.52 -11.93
CA TYR A 111 3.50 -6.63 -12.83
C TYR A 111 4.59 -6.30 -13.85
N ILE A 112 4.53 -5.14 -14.49
CA ILE A 112 5.54 -4.65 -15.44
C ILE A 112 6.90 -4.46 -14.74
N GLY A 113 6.91 -4.04 -13.47
CA GLY A 113 8.14 -3.99 -12.68
C GLY A 113 8.81 -5.36 -12.49
N VAL A 114 8.03 -6.44 -12.49
CA VAL A 114 8.51 -7.83 -12.38
C VAL A 114 8.82 -8.45 -13.74
N VAL A 115 8.00 -8.16 -14.75
CA VAL A 115 8.08 -8.71 -16.12
C VAL A 115 8.11 -7.55 -17.14
N PRO A 116 9.21 -6.79 -17.22
CA PRO A 116 9.28 -5.56 -18.03
C PRO A 116 9.14 -5.80 -19.52
N ASP A 117 9.45 -7.00 -20.00
CA ASP A 117 9.39 -7.36 -21.43
C ASP A 117 7.99 -7.77 -21.89
N ASP A 118 6.99 -7.89 -21.00
CA ASP A 118 5.61 -8.23 -21.38
C ASP A 118 4.93 -7.03 -22.07
N GLN A 119 5.05 -7.00 -23.41
CA GLN A 119 4.50 -5.95 -24.26
C GLN A 119 2.96 -5.87 -24.19
N GLU A 120 2.27 -6.97 -23.88
CA GLU A 120 0.82 -6.96 -23.74
C GLU A 120 0.42 -6.20 -22.48
N ALA A 121 1.09 -6.48 -21.34
CA ALA A 121 0.86 -5.74 -20.10
C ALA A 121 1.13 -4.24 -20.27
N VAL A 122 2.22 -3.88 -20.96
CA VAL A 122 2.54 -2.49 -21.31
C VAL A 122 1.42 -1.88 -22.16
N SER A 123 0.96 -2.56 -23.21
CA SER A 123 -0.10 -2.06 -24.08
C SER A 123 -1.42 -1.80 -23.32
N LEU A 124 -1.79 -2.68 -22.38
CA LEU A 124 -3.01 -2.50 -21.57
C LEU A 124 -2.93 -1.25 -20.68
N LEU A 125 -1.78 -1.03 -20.04
CA LEU A 125 -1.55 0.14 -19.20
C LEU A 125 -1.61 1.44 -20.03
N LEU A 126 -0.96 1.43 -21.20
CA LEU A 126 -0.92 2.60 -22.08
C LEU A 126 -2.29 2.95 -22.64
N ASP A 127 -3.06 1.96 -23.10
CA ASP A 127 -4.43 2.16 -23.60
C ASP A 127 -5.30 2.83 -22.53
N ALA A 128 -5.26 2.35 -21.28
CA ALA A 128 -5.97 3.01 -20.17
C ALA A 128 -5.44 4.42 -19.86
N ALA A 129 -4.14 4.68 -20.03
CA ALA A 129 -3.55 5.99 -19.75
C ALA A 129 -3.81 7.04 -20.84
N GLU A 130 -4.05 6.63 -22.09
CA GLU A 130 -4.29 7.56 -23.21
C GLU A 130 -5.56 8.40 -23.02
N HIS A 131 -6.52 7.90 -22.27
CA HIS A 131 -7.73 8.65 -21.97
C HIS A 131 -7.46 9.88 -21.12
N ILE A 132 -6.49 9.85 -20.21
CA ILE A 132 -6.31 10.82 -19.11
C ILE A 132 -6.36 12.29 -19.55
N GLY A 133 -5.70 12.60 -20.67
CA GLY A 133 -5.62 13.97 -21.20
C GLY A 133 -6.51 14.24 -22.41
N ASN A 134 -7.61 13.51 -22.61
CA ASN A 134 -8.42 13.59 -23.84
C ASN A 134 -7.57 13.36 -25.12
N TRP A 135 -6.63 12.41 -25.12
CA TRP A 135 -5.71 12.19 -26.25
C TRP A 135 -6.23 11.22 -27.31
N VAL A 136 -7.48 10.77 -27.16
CA VAL A 136 -8.13 9.82 -28.07
C VAL A 136 -9.34 10.49 -28.71
N ASP A 137 -9.24 10.83 -29.99
CA ASP A 137 -10.26 11.60 -30.73
C ASP A 137 -11.65 10.93 -30.76
N SER A 138 -11.71 9.61 -30.65
CA SER A 138 -12.96 8.83 -30.66
C SER A 138 -13.70 8.83 -29.32
N VAL A 139 -13.08 9.35 -28.25
CA VAL A 139 -13.62 9.32 -26.88
C VAL A 139 -14.00 10.74 -26.44
N PRO A 140 -15.15 10.93 -25.75
CA PRO A 140 -15.57 12.25 -25.30
C PRO A 140 -14.58 12.89 -24.31
N ASP A 141 -14.43 14.21 -24.41
CA ASP A 141 -13.65 14.99 -23.45
C ASP A 141 -14.21 14.86 -22.03
N TRP A 142 -13.33 14.58 -21.08
CA TRP A 142 -13.63 14.45 -19.66
C TRP A 142 -12.74 15.36 -18.80
N TYR A 143 -11.57 15.77 -19.30
CA TYR A 143 -10.70 16.74 -18.64
C TYR A 143 -10.88 18.16 -19.20
N ASP A 144 -11.03 19.15 -18.31
CA ASP A 144 -11.11 20.57 -18.63
C ASP A 144 -9.74 21.23 -18.47
N TYR A 145 -9.03 21.41 -19.59
CA TYR A 145 -7.71 22.06 -19.63
C TYR A 145 -7.71 23.55 -19.26
N ASN A 146 -8.86 24.23 -19.13
CA ASN A 146 -8.88 25.62 -18.68
C ASN A 146 -8.95 25.72 -17.16
N ARG A 147 -9.65 24.78 -16.52
CA ARG A 147 -9.88 24.77 -15.07
C ARG A 147 -9.02 23.77 -14.30
N ASP A 148 -8.36 22.85 -15.01
CA ASP A 148 -7.60 21.72 -14.48
C ASP A 148 -8.48 20.86 -13.54
N VAL A 149 -9.62 20.41 -14.07
CA VAL A 149 -10.60 19.56 -13.39
C VAL A 149 -11.14 18.50 -14.32
N PHE A 150 -11.66 17.41 -13.77
CA PHE A 150 -12.49 16.49 -14.51
C PHE A 150 -13.95 16.92 -14.50
N TYR A 151 -14.67 16.71 -15.59
CA TYR A 151 -16.08 17.07 -15.72
C TYR A 151 -17.01 16.21 -14.86
N SER A 152 -16.58 15.00 -14.48
CA SER A 152 -17.44 14.02 -13.80
C SER A 152 -16.64 12.97 -13.05
N PHE A 153 -17.29 12.34 -12.07
CA PHE A 153 -16.89 11.06 -11.50
C PHE A 153 -17.04 9.88 -12.47
N PHE A 154 -17.99 9.94 -13.41
CA PHE A 154 -18.16 8.93 -14.45
C PHE A 154 -17.35 9.31 -15.67
N ILE A 155 -16.33 8.50 -15.95
CA ILE A 155 -15.26 8.74 -16.92
C ILE A 155 -15.25 7.69 -18.05
N GLY A 156 -16.35 6.96 -18.21
CA GLY A 156 -16.47 5.89 -19.21
C GLY A 156 -16.16 6.38 -20.63
N THR A 157 -15.62 5.48 -21.44
CA THR A 157 -15.11 5.81 -22.78
C THR A 157 -16.20 6.13 -23.80
N ARG A 158 -17.48 5.96 -23.44
CA ARG A 158 -18.63 6.37 -24.26
C ARG A 158 -19.54 7.42 -23.60
N GLU A 159 -19.49 7.57 -22.28
CA GLU A 159 -20.40 8.45 -21.55
C GLU A 159 -19.65 9.22 -20.45
N VAL A 160 -19.72 10.56 -20.52
CA VAL A 160 -19.27 11.46 -19.45
C VAL A 160 -20.50 12.15 -18.87
N ARG A 161 -20.86 11.81 -17.62
CA ARG A 161 -22.09 12.32 -16.97
C ARG A 161 -21.88 13.71 -16.37
N ARG A 162 -22.39 14.75 -17.02
CA ARG A 162 -22.20 16.15 -16.61
C ARG A 162 -23.38 16.76 -15.83
N ASP A 163 -24.17 15.92 -15.16
CA ASP A 163 -25.27 16.41 -14.32
C ASP A 163 -24.78 16.90 -12.94
N GLU A 164 -25.65 17.61 -12.23
CA GLU A 164 -25.33 18.24 -10.94
C GLU A 164 -24.87 17.24 -9.86
N LYS A 165 -25.22 15.95 -9.96
CA LYS A 165 -24.85 14.95 -8.93
C LYS A 165 -23.47 14.35 -9.14
N ASN A 166 -22.91 14.49 -10.35
CA ASN A 166 -21.67 13.84 -10.75
C ASN A 166 -20.52 14.83 -11.02
N SER A 167 -20.83 16.13 -11.13
CA SER A 167 -19.89 17.19 -11.51
C SER A 167 -19.08 17.71 -10.32
N TYR A 168 -18.18 16.89 -9.78
CA TYR A 168 -17.32 17.23 -8.65
C TYR A 168 -15.88 16.75 -8.85
N GLU A 169 -14.97 17.33 -8.08
CA GLU A 169 -13.57 16.96 -8.01
C GLU A 169 -13.33 16.11 -6.76
N LEU A 170 -12.92 14.87 -6.98
CA LEU A 170 -12.77 13.86 -5.92
C LEU A 170 -11.31 13.57 -5.60
N ALA A 171 -11.07 12.82 -4.51
CA ALA A 171 -9.74 12.28 -4.23
C ALA A 171 -9.36 11.20 -5.23
N GLU A 172 -10.34 10.44 -5.71
CA GLU A 172 -10.22 9.34 -6.65
C GLU A 172 -9.55 9.79 -7.96
N HIS A 173 -9.66 11.07 -8.35
CA HIS A 173 -8.99 11.61 -9.52
C HIS A 173 -7.44 11.62 -9.42
N PHE A 174 -6.86 11.43 -8.22
CA PHE A 174 -5.42 11.18 -8.10
C PHE A 174 -4.97 9.86 -8.77
N ARG A 175 -5.89 8.89 -8.94
CA ARG A 175 -5.64 7.62 -9.64
C ARG A 175 -5.14 7.80 -11.06
N PHE A 176 -5.58 8.86 -11.74
CA PHE A 176 -5.10 9.19 -13.08
C PHE A 176 -3.65 9.70 -13.09
N ILE A 177 -3.22 10.39 -12.04
CA ILE A 177 -1.81 10.79 -11.94
C ILE A 177 -0.92 9.55 -11.78
N HIS A 178 -1.34 8.55 -11.00
CA HIS A 178 -0.62 7.27 -10.91
C HIS A 178 -0.46 6.59 -12.27
N LEU A 179 -1.55 6.48 -13.04
CA LEU A 179 -1.52 5.87 -14.38
C LEU A 179 -0.61 6.62 -15.36
N ALA A 180 -0.71 7.95 -15.38
CA ALA A 180 0.14 8.78 -16.23
C ALA A 180 1.62 8.64 -15.83
N LEU A 181 1.94 8.69 -14.54
CA LEU A 181 3.31 8.52 -14.06
C LEU A 181 3.86 7.11 -14.30
N ALA A 182 3.05 6.07 -14.19
CA ALA A 182 3.44 4.70 -14.55
C ALA A 182 3.75 4.59 -16.05
N SER A 183 2.93 5.22 -16.90
CA SER A 183 3.14 5.26 -18.35
C SER A 183 4.38 6.07 -18.74
N TYR A 184 4.62 7.20 -18.08
CA TYR A 184 5.85 7.99 -18.23
C TYR A 184 7.09 7.15 -17.87
N LYS A 185 7.04 6.35 -16.81
CA LYS A 185 8.18 5.51 -16.41
C LYS A 185 8.56 4.48 -17.48
N ILE A 186 7.59 4.01 -18.26
CA ILE A 186 7.81 3.02 -19.32
C ILE A 186 8.26 3.68 -20.63
N LEU A 187 7.58 4.74 -21.06
CA LEU A 187 7.80 5.35 -22.37
C LEU A 187 8.78 6.52 -22.38
N ALA A 188 9.01 7.15 -21.22
CA ALA A 188 9.63 8.47 -21.10
C ALA A 188 8.96 9.56 -21.96
N ASP A 189 7.67 9.38 -22.31
CA ASP A 189 6.91 10.35 -23.09
C ASP A 189 6.45 11.50 -22.18
N GLN A 190 6.99 12.68 -22.47
CA GLN A 190 6.80 13.89 -21.68
C GLN A 190 5.33 14.32 -21.54
N ARG A 191 4.43 13.92 -22.45
CA ARG A 191 2.99 14.28 -22.36
C ARG A 191 2.37 13.85 -21.03
N TYR A 192 2.73 12.65 -20.56
CA TYR A 192 2.21 12.10 -19.31
C TYR A 192 2.76 12.84 -18.09
N LEU A 193 4.06 13.20 -18.12
CA LEU A 193 4.69 13.95 -17.05
C LEU A 193 4.14 15.39 -16.99
N ASP A 194 4.02 16.07 -18.13
CA ASP A 194 3.50 17.43 -18.20
C ASP A 194 2.06 17.53 -17.67
N TRP A 195 1.20 16.59 -18.08
CA TRP A 195 -0.16 16.50 -17.55
C TRP A 195 -0.18 16.24 -16.05
N SER A 196 0.64 15.28 -15.57
CA SER A 196 0.73 14.93 -14.15
C SER A 196 1.20 16.10 -13.30
N MET A 197 2.19 16.86 -13.77
CA MET A 197 2.72 18.05 -13.10
C MET A 197 1.68 19.17 -13.03
N ARG A 198 0.97 19.40 -14.14
CA ARG A 198 -0.08 20.41 -14.25
C ARG A 198 -1.23 20.12 -13.28
N TYR A 199 -1.84 18.95 -13.40
CA TYR A 199 -2.98 18.59 -12.55
C TYR A 199 -2.57 18.39 -11.10
N GLY A 200 -1.43 17.73 -10.85
CA GLY A 200 -0.88 17.53 -9.50
C GLY A 200 -0.61 18.85 -8.78
N ARG A 201 -0.04 19.87 -9.45
CA ARG A 201 0.16 21.20 -8.85
C ARG A 201 -1.17 21.83 -8.47
N LYS A 202 -2.17 21.80 -9.35
CA LYS A 202 -3.51 22.34 -9.07
C LYS A 202 -4.12 21.71 -7.81
N ARG A 203 -3.99 20.38 -7.68
CA ARG A 203 -4.48 19.64 -6.51
C ARG A 203 -3.71 20.02 -5.24
N ALA A 204 -2.38 20.17 -5.32
CA ALA A 204 -1.55 20.61 -4.21
C ALA A 204 -1.96 22.01 -3.71
N GLU A 205 -2.16 22.97 -4.63
CA GLU A 205 -2.63 24.32 -4.30
C GLU A 205 -3.98 24.31 -3.57
N ARG A 206 -4.93 23.51 -4.05
CA ARG A 206 -6.25 23.36 -3.40
C ARG A 206 -6.13 22.83 -1.98
N ILE A 207 -5.35 21.76 -1.78
CA ILE A 207 -5.13 21.15 -0.46
C ILE A 207 -4.51 22.17 0.50
N LEU A 208 -3.55 22.97 0.03
CA LEU A 208 -2.87 23.98 0.83
C LEU A 208 -3.76 25.19 1.15
N SER A 209 -4.72 25.52 0.27
CA SER A 209 -5.65 26.63 0.47
C SER A 209 -6.73 26.36 1.53
N CYS A 210 -6.96 25.09 1.89
CA CYS A 210 -8.05 24.72 2.79
C CYS A 210 -7.60 24.66 4.27
N PRO A 211 -8.37 25.25 5.20
CA PRO A 211 -8.10 25.14 6.65
C PRO A 211 -8.33 23.72 7.19
N GLU A 212 -9.12 22.92 6.50
CA GLU A 212 -9.33 21.48 6.72
C GLU A 212 -9.52 20.81 5.35
N ILE A 213 -9.01 19.59 5.18
CA ILE A 213 -9.14 18.86 3.91
C ILE A 213 -10.60 18.40 3.76
N PRO A 214 -11.35 18.87 2.76
CA PRO A 214 -12.75 18.53 2.59
C PRO A 214 -12.93 17.10 2.04
N LEU A 215 -14.17 16.62 2.10
CA LEU A 215 -14.53 15.35 1.46
C LEU A 215 -14.57 15.46 -0.07
N LEU A 216 -14.98 16.62 -0.60
CA LEU A 216 -15.19 16.89 -2.02
C LEU A 216 -14.87 18.36 -2.35
N TRP A 217 -14.59 18.62 -3.62
CA TRP A 217 -14.52 19.97 -4.20
C TRP A 217 -15.54 20.10 -5.33
N ASP A 218 -16.09 21.29 -5.53
CA ASP A 218 -16.82 21.60 -6.77
C ASP A 218 -15.83 21.79 -7.95
N LEU A 219 -16.36 21.91 -9.17
CA LEU A 219 -15.53 22.16 -10.36
C LEU A 219 -14.90 23.56 -10.41
N GLY A 220 -15.30 24.47 -9.51
CA GLY A 220 -14.63 25.75 -9.28
C GLY A 220 -13.41 25.63 -8.36
N GLY A 221 -13.24 24.48 -7.70
CA GLY A 221 -12.19 24.23 -6.71
C GLY A 221 -12.56 24.68 -5.30
N ASN A 222 -13.82 24.99 -5.02
CA ASN A 222 -14.28 25.33 -3.67
C ASN A 222 -14.48 24.04 -2.86
N ALA A 223 -14.01 24.06 -1.62
CA ALA A 223 -14.19 22.97 -0.67
C ALA A 223 -15.66 22.87 -0.23
N LEU A 224 -16.24 21.67 -0.27
CA LEU A 224 -17.56 21.41 0.29
C LEU A 224 -17.45 21.06 1.78
N SER A 225 -18.26 21.74 2.60
CA SER A 225 -18.47 21.36 4.00
C SER A 225 -19.27 20.07 4.13
N SER A 226 -19.14 19.39 5.27
CA SER A 226 -19.97 18.21 5.57
C SER A 226 -21.47 18.50 5.47
N THR A 227 -21.91 19.67 5.93
CA THR A 227 -23.32 20.08 5.83
C THR A 227 -23.78 20.20 4.38
N GLN A 228 -22.93 20.71 3.49
CA GLN A 228 -23.26 20.79 2.05
C GLN A 228 -23.32 19.40 1.42
N VAL A 229 -22.40 18.50 1.78
CA VAL A 229 -22.44 17.09 1.33
C VAL A 229 -23.76 16.42 1.75
N ASP A 230 -24.19 16.64 2.99
CA ASP A 230 -25.45 16.10 3.52
C ASP A 230 -26.67 16.69 2.77
N GLN A 231 -26.73 18.02 2.61
CA GLN A 231 -27.83 18.72 1.94
C GLN A 231 -27.99 18.32 0.47
N LEU A 232 -26.88 18.10 -0.21
CA LEU A 232 -26.85 17.71 -1.62
C LEU A 232 -26.96 16.19 -1.81
N GLY A 233 -26.96 15.40 -0.73
CA GLY A 233 -27.06 13.95 -0.78
C GLY A 233 -25.84 13.27 -1.43
N LEU A 234 -24.65 13.86 -1.31
CA LEU A 234 -23.42 13.44 -2.01
C LEU A 234 -22.63 12.36 -1.25
N HIS A 235 -23.24 11.66 -0.30
CA HIS A 235 -22.53 10.73 0.57
C HIS A 235 -21.83 9.59 -0.17
N SER A 236 -22.47 9.07 -1.23
CA SER A 236 -21.92 8.02 -2.08
C SER A 236 -20.69 8.51 -2.82
N LEU A 237 -20.77 9.71 -3.38
CA LEU A 237 -19.68 10.35 -4.11
C LEU A 237 -18.51 10.70 -3.19
N ALA A 238 -18.80 11.22 -2.00
CA ALA A 238 -17.82 11.52 -0.96
C ALA A 238 -17.21 10.28 -0.29
N ASN A 239 -17.66 9.08 -0.68
CA ASN A 239 -17.30 7.81 -0.04
C ASN A 239 -17.39 7.86 1.51
N SER A 240 -18.41 8.54 2.01
CA SER A 240 -18.52 8.92 3.43
C SER A 240 -19.30 7.91 4.29
N HIS A 241 -19.82 6.84 3.67
CA HIS A 241 -20.64 5.83 4.35
C HIS A 241 -19.90 5.05 5.45
N HIS A 242 -18.57 4.99 5.36
CA HIS A 242 -17.70 4.33 6.33
C HIS A 242 -17.34 5.21 7.53
N HIS A 243 -17.64 6.52 7.46
CA HIS A 243 -17.30 7.50 8.48
C HIS A 243 -18.43 7.73 9.47
N ARG A 244 -18.06 8.00 10.72
CA ARG A 244 -18.97 8.71 11.63
C ARG A 244 -19.11 10.15 11.15
N SER A 245 -20.32 10.72 11.29
CA SER A 245 -20.53 12.15 11.05
C SER A 245 -19.56 12.95 11.94
N GLY A 246 -18.94 13.98 11.37
CA GLY A 246 -17.94 14.81 12.03
C GLY A 246 -16.52 14.22 12.10
N ASN A 247 -16.20 13.15 11.36
CA ASN A 247 -14.82 12.67 11.25
C ASN A 247 -13.96 13.68 10.47
N ARG A 248 -13.14 14.44 11.19
CA ARG A 248 -12.20 15.43 10.63
C ARG A 248 -11.13 14.84 9.72
N LEU A 249 -10.88 13.53 9.82
CA LEU A 249 -9.94 12.82 8.96
C LEU A 249 -10.60 12.21 7.71
N GLY A 250 -11.91 12.42 7.49
CA GLY A 250 -12.62 11.80 6.36
C GLY A 250 -12.05 12.19 4.99
N GLY A 251 -11.77 13.48 4.78
CA GLY A 251 -11.15 13.95 3.53
C GLY A 251 -9.72 13.45 3.36
N ILE A 252 -8.97 13.35 4.46
CA ILE A 252 -7.63 12.75 4.46
C ILE A 252 -7.72 11.27 4.08
N GLU A 253 -8.63 10.49 4.66
CA GLU A 253 -8.77 9.07 4.32
C GLU A 253 -9.11 8.86 2.84
N ASN A 254 -9.94 9.71 2.23
CA ASN A 254 -10.20 9.65 0.79
C ASN A 254 -8.93 9.86 -0.04
N LEU A 255 -8.05 10.80 0.37
CA LEU A 255 -6.75 11.02 -0.26
C LEU A 255 -5.80 9.83 -0.06
N LEU A 256 -5.81 9.20 1.13
CA LEU A 256 -5.02 7.98 1.40
C LEU A 256 -5.49 6.82 0.51
N ALA A 257 -6.81 6.60 0.42
CA ALA A 257 -7.44 5.57 -0.42
C ALA A 257 -7.24 5.79 -1.93
N SER A 258 -6.72 6.97 -2.31
CA SER A 258 -6.38 7.33 -3.70
C SER A 258 -4.87 7.53 -3.90
N GLY A 259 -4.05 7.19 -2.91
CA GLY A 259 -2.60 7.23 -2.97
C GLY A 259 -2.00 8.62 -3.17
N ALA A 260 -2.67 9.69 -2.73
CA ALA A 260 -2.26 11.07 -3.02
C ALA A 260 -0.85 11.43 -2.51
N VAL A 261 -0.46 10.90 -1.34
CA VAL A 261 0.89 11.14 -0.78
C VAL A 261 1.98 10.52 -1.66
N TYR A 262 1.73 9.35 -2.24
CA TYR A 262 2.65 8.70 -3.17
C TYR A 262 2.80 9.51 -4.46
N VAL A 263 1.68 10.01 -5.03
CA VAL A 263 1.71 10.93 -6.18
C VAL A 263 2.57 12.15 -5.90
N PHE A 264 2.38 12.81 -4.77
CA PHE A 264 3.19 13.97 -4.43
C PHE A 264 4.67 13.63 -4.23
N GLY A 265 4.97 12.44 -3.72
CA GLY A 265 6.35 11.96 -3.64
C GLY A 265 6.97 11.75 -5.03
N ASP A 266 6.24 11.15 -5.97
CA ASP A 266 6.72 10.94 -7.34
C ASP A 266 6.92 12.27 -8.08
N LEU A 267 5.93 13.17 -8.01
CA LEU A 267 6.03 14.51 -8.61
C LEU A 267 7.16 15.34 -7.99
N TYR A 268 7.38 15.23 -6.68
CA TYR A 268 8.51 15.89 -6.02
C TYR A 268 9.85 15.34 -6.49
N ARG A 269 10.02 14.01 -6.58
CA ARG A 269 11.26 13.41 -7.05
C ARG A 269 11.59 13.79 -8.50
N LEU A 270 10.55 13.90 -9.35
CA LEU A 270 10.71 14.25 -10.77
C LEU A 270 10.97 15.75 -11.01
N SER A 271 10.50 16.64 -10.12
CA SER A 271 10.54 18.09 -10.37
C SER A 271 11.35 18.91 -9.36
N GLY A 272 11.55 18.38 -8.15
CA GLY A 272 12.09 19.12 -7.01
C GLY A 272 11.16 20.19 -6.44
N ASP A 273 9.90 20.32 -6.91
CA ASP A 273 9.04 21.42 -6.49
C ASP A 273 8.53 21.25 -5.04
N PRO A 274 8.84 22.20 -4.14
CA PRO A 274 8.49 22.08 -2.72
C PRO A 274 6.98 22.11 -2.44
N ILE A 275 6.11 22.51 -3.39
CA ILE A 275 4.66 22.51 -3.19
C ILE A 275 4.13 21.10 -2.90
N PHE A 276 4.70 20.08 -3.55
CA PHE A 276 4.28 18.69 -3.38
C PHE A 276 4.64 18.18 -1.99
N LYS A 277 5.83 18.53 -1.48
CA LYS A 277 6.23 18.24 -0.09
C LYS A 277 5.27 18.92 0.90
N GLN A 278 4.93 20.19 0.67
CA GLN A 278 4.02 20.93 1.55
C GLN A 278 2.61 20.31 1.57
N ALA A 279 2.07 19.93 0.40
CA ALA A 279 0.77 19.28 0.31
C ALA A 279 0.78 17.88 0.97
N ALA A 280 1.82 17.09 0.76
CA ALA A 280 1.99 15.80 1.43
C ALA A 280 2.08 15.98 2.96
N ARG A 281 2.85 16.97 3.45
CA ARG A 281 2.96 17.30 4.87
C ARG A 281 1.58 17.60 5.47
N ARG A 282 0.75 18.36 4.76
CA ARG A 282 -0.61 18.73 5.20
C ARG A 282 -1.53 17.53 5.41
N ILE A 283 -1.32 16.45 4.65
CA ILE A 283 -2.07 15.19 4.76
C ILE A 283 -1.50 14.33 5.91
N VAL A 284 -0.17 14.28 6.06
CA VAL A 284 0.53 13.37 6.97
C VAL A 284 0.49 13.83 8.43
N GLU A 285 0.65 15.12 8.69
CA GLU A 285 0.75 15.67 10.05
C GLU A 285 -0.45 15.28 10.96
N PRO A 286 -1.72 15.36 10.51
CA PRO A 286 -2.86 14.97 11.34
C PRO A 286 -2.95 13.47 11.65
N LEU A 287 -2.16 12.62 10.98
CA LEU A 287 -2.17 11.16 11.16
C LEU A 287 -1.26 10.72 12.31
N ILE A 288 -0.30 11.54 12.73
CA ILE A 288 0.66 11.18 13.79
C ILE A 288 -0.06 10.79 15.09
N PRO A 289 -1.05 11.55 15.61
CA PRO A 289 -1.75 11.18 16.84
C PRO A 289 -2.58 9.89 16.74
N THR A 290 -2.76 9.33 15.53
CA THR A 290 -3.55 8.11 15.29
C THR A 290 -2.71 6.84 15.28
N LEU A 291 -1.38 6.93 15.44
CA LEU A 291 -0.48 5.77 15.37
C LEU A 291 -0.80 4.67 16.40
N THR A 292 -1.41 5.00 17.54
CA THR A 292 -1.84 4.01 18.53
C THR A 292 -3.08 3.22 18.12
N ASP A 293 -3.74 3.59 17.02
CA ASP A 293 -4.92 2.90 16.51
C ASP A 293 -4.51 1.59 15.79
N PRO A 294 -5.07 0.43 16.20
CA PRO A 294 -4.75 -0.88 15.62
C PRO A 294 -5.00 -1.02 14.11
N TYR A 295 -5.78 -0.12 13.52
CA TYR A 295 -6.18 -0.15 12.11
C TYR A 295 -5.52 0.97 11.28
N ASN A 296 -4.51 1.65 11.84
CA ASN A 296 -3.84 2.78 11.19
C ASN A 296 -2.76 2.40 10.17
N ASP A 297 -2.88 1.23 9.53
CA ASP A 297 -1.95 0.81 8.47
C ASP A 297 -1.75 1.87 7.37
N PRO A 298 -2.81 2.47 6.77
CA PRO A 298 -2.61 3.50 5.75
C PRO A 298 -1.94 4.76 6.29
N GLY A 299 -2.24 5.16 7.53
CA GLY A 299 -1.64 6.35 8.13
C GLY A 299 -0.16 6.16 8.40
N ALA A 300 0.22 5.02 9.00
CA ALA A 300 1.61 4.69 9.26
C ALA A 300 2.43 4.52 7.97
N ALA A 301 1.84 3.95 6.92
CA ALA A 301 2.49 3.77 5.62
C ALA A 301 2.89 5.11 5.00
N VAL A 302 1.97 6.08 4.95
CA VAL A 302 2.27 7.39 4.37
C VAL A 302 3.19 8.23 5.25
N ILE A 303 3.18 8.04 6.57
CA ILE A 303 4.16 8.67 7.47
C ILE A 303 5.58 8.14 7.16
N SER A 304 5.76 6.82 7.09
CA SER A 304 7.06 6.22 6.73
C SER A 304 7.52 6.65 5.34
N TYR A 305 6.62 6.63 4.35
CA TYR A 305 6.91 7.09 2.98
C TYR A 305 7.29 8.58 2.94
N TYR A 306 6.57 9.45 3.68
CA TYR A 306 6.88 10.88 3.71
C TYR A 306 8.29 11.14 4.26
N ARG A 307 8.62 10.52 5.40
CA ARG A 307 9.92 10.68 6.06
C ARG A 307 11.07 10.36 5.12
N THR A 308 10.95 9.25 4.41
CA THR A 308 11.99 8.72 3.51
C THR A 308 12.03 9.45 2.16
N THR A 309 10.89 9.70 1.53
CA THR A 309 10.83 10.32 0.19
C THR A 309 11.20 11.80 0.23
N PHE A 310 10.70 12.55 1.22
CA PHE A 310 10.95 13.99 1.32
C PHE A 310 12.15 14.35 2.19
N GLN A 311 12.84 13.33 2.71
CA GLN A 311 13.97 13.47 3.65
C GLN A 311 13.60 14.48 4.72
N ASP A 312 12.58 14.15 5.53
CA ASP A 312 12.01 15.04 6.54
C ASP A 312 11.76 14.28 7.85
N SER A 313 12.59 14.57 8.85
CA SER A 313 12.52 14.00 10.20
C SER A 313 11.82 14.92 11.21
N SER A 314 11.19 16.02 10.77
CA SER A 314 10.58 17.00 11.68
C SER A 314 9.44 16.45 12.53
N PHE A 315 8.92 15.26 12.19
CA PHE A 315 7.89 14.57 12.96
C PHE A 315 8.44 13.47 13.87
N ASP A 316 9.73 13.13 13.83
CA ASP A 316 10.30 11.97 14.51
C ASP A 316 10.01 12.00 16.02
N SER A 317 10.27 13.13 16.70
CA SER A 317 9.95 13.26 18.13
C SER A 317 8.45 13.14 18.44
N SER A 318 7.58 13.60 17.54
CA SER A 318 6.13 13.46 17.73
C SER A 318 5.66 12.02 17.53
N ILE A 319 6.34 11.27 16.66
CA ILE A 319 6.10 9.84 16.43
C ILE A 319 6.60 9.02 17.63
N GLU A 320 7.80 9.32 18.15
CA GLU A 320 8.37 8.70 19.35
C GLU A 320 7.41 8.81 20.54
N VAL A 321 6.80 9.98 20.76
CA VAL A 321 5.77 10.19 21.80
C VAL A 321 4.56 9.26 21.64
N GLN A 322 4.21 8.83 20.42
CA GLN A 322 3.14 7.85 20.23
C GLN A 322 3.63 6.42 20.45
N ILE A 323 4.87 6.11 20.05
CA ILE A 323 5.50 4.81 20.26
C ILE A 323 5.58 4.49 21.76
N GLU A 324 5.88 5.49 22.59
CA GLU A 324 5.90 5.35 24.07
C GLU A 324 4.55 4.95 24.68
N LYS A 325 3.44 5.10 23.94
CA LYS A 325 2.09 4.73 24.40
C LYS A 325 1.69 3.31 23.99
N PHE A 326 2.55 2.60 23.26
CA PHE A 326 2.23 1.24 22.81
C PHE A 326 2.14 0.30 24.02
N PRO A 327 1.29 -0.74 23.97
CA PRO A 327 1.27 -1.76 24.99
C PRO A 327 2.65 -2.42 25.13
N ASP A 328 3.09 -2.68 26.37
CA ASP A 328 4.39 -3.29 26.67
C ASP A 328 4.53 -4.71 26.09
N SER A 329 3.41 -5.42 25.92
CA SER A 329 3.38 -6.79 25.43
C SER A 329 2.38 -6.95 24.28
N ALA A 330 2.69 -7.89 23.38
CA ALA A 330 1.78 -8.32 22.32
C ALA A 330 0.58 -9.07 22.92
N PRO A 331 -0.58 -9.10 22.24
CA PRO A 331 -1.75 -9.83 22.72
C PRO A 331 -1.43 -11.32 22.92
N GLY A 332 -1.99 -11.90 23.98
CA GLY A 332 -1.78 -13.31 24.33
C GLY A 332 -2.40 -14.25 23.29
N GLN A 333 -3.72 -14.12 23.07
CA GLN A 333 -4.46 -14.88 22.06
C GLN A 333 -5.31 -13.95 21.21
N LEU A 334 -5.17 -14.04 19.90
CA LEU A 334 -5.89 -13.19 18.96
C LEU A 334 -7.23 -13.83 18.54
N ALA A 335 -8.29 -13.05 18.55
CA ALA A 335 -9.60 -13.41 18.02
C ALA A 335 -9.94 -12.56 16.79
N LEU A 336 -10.44 -13.21 15.75
CA LEU A 336 -11.13 -12.57 14.64
C LEU A 336 -12.59 -12.35 15.02
N VAL A 337 -13.05 -11.11 14.94
CA VAL A 337 -14.37 -10.68 15.38
C VAL A 337 -15.14 -10.11 14.19
N PHE A 338 -16.38 -10.58 14.01
CA PHE A 338 -17.34 -9.98 13.10
C PHE A 338 -18.41 -9.25 13.91
N PRO A 339 -18.63 -7.96 13.67
CA PRO A 339 -19.69 -7.27 14.36
C PRO A 339 -21.05 -7.77 13.88
N GLU A 340 -21.95 -8.03 14.84
CA GLU A 340 -23.33 -8.47 14.55
C GLU A 340 -24.07 -7.49 13.63
N ARG A 341 -23.74 -6.19 13.72
CA ARG A 341 -24.22 -5.14 12.82
C ARG A 341 -23.06 -4.58 12.00
N ARG A 342 -23.19 -4.59 10.66
CA ARG A 342 -22.28 -3.92 9.70
C ARG A 342 -22.39 -2.38 9.74
N GLN A 343 -22.39 -1.79 10.93
CA GLN A 343 -22.55 -0.35 11.17
C GLN A 343 -21.42 0.25 12.02
N ILE A 344 -20.34 -0.50 12.30
CA ILE A 344 -19.23 0.04 13.08
C ILE A 344 -18.48 1.07 12.24
N ARG A 345 -18.95 2.31 12.33
CA ARG A 345 -18.24 3.51 11.89
C ARG A 345 -17.25 3.83 13.01
N GLY A 346 -15.96 3.81 12.74
CA GLY A 346 -14.93 4.27 13.66
C GLY A 346 -14.54 5.73 13.42
N PHE A 347 -13.83 6.32 14.37
CA PHE A 347 -13.04 7.53 14.10
C PHE A 347 -11.66 7.12 13.57
N GLY A 348 -10.94 8.06 12.97
CA GLY A 348 -9.61 7.79 12.41
C GLY A 348 -9.65 7.44 10.92
N VAL A 349 -8.59 6.76 10.46
CA VAL A 349 -8.43 6.25 9.10
C VAL A 349 -8.28 4.72 9.12
N GLY A 350 -8.33 4.10 7.93
CA GLY A 350 -8.12 2.67 7.72
C GLY A 350 -9.29 1.80 8.14
N LYS A 351 -10.50 2.35 8.20
CA LYS A 351 -11.69 1.61 8.67
C LYS A 351 -12.77 1.51 7.61
N ARG A 352 -13.36 0.32 7.49
CA ARG A 352 -14.56 0.06 6.69
C ARG A 352 -15.63 -0.63 7.50
N ALA A 353 -16.86 -0.52 7.00
CA ALA A 353 -18.04 -1.10 7.66
C ALA A 353 -18.07 -2.64 7.60
N ASP A 354 -17.36 -3.23 6.64
CA ASP A 354 -17.29 -4.67 6.37
C ASP A 354 -15.94 -5.30 6.74
N MET A 355 -15.04 -4.56 7.41
CA MET A 355 -13.71 -5.07 7.73
C MET A 355 -13.72 -6.12 8.84
N ALA A 356 -12.78 -7.06 8.75
CA ALA A 356 -12.41 -7.94 9.86
C ALA A 356 -11.94 -7.12 11.07
N MET A 357 -12.55 -7.36 12.24
CA MET A 357 -12.12 -6.77 13.51
C MET A 357 -11.24 -7.75 14.27
N TRP A 358 -10.34 -7.22 15.09
CA TRP A 358 -9.44 -8.01 15.91
C TRP A 358 -9.65 -7.72 17.40
N GLY A 359 -9.50 -8.75 18.20
CA GLY A 359 -9.55 -8.64 19.66
C GLY A 359 -8.60 -9.60 20.36
N GLU A 360 -8.38 -9.37 21.64
CA GLU A 360 -7.68 -10.29 22.51
C GLU A 360 -8.69 -11.20 23.20
N TRP A 361 -8.55 -12.51 22.97
CA TRP A 361 -9.36 -13.53 23.62
C TRP A 361 -8.90 -13.73 25.07
N LEU A 362 -9.86 -13.65 25.99
CA LEU A 362 -9.62 -13.87 27.41
C LEU A 362 -10.00 -15.30 27.82
N GLY A 363 -9.33 -15.83 28.84
CA GLY A 363 -9.56 -17.19 29.33
C GLY A 363 -10.96 -17.46 29.88
N ASP A 364 -11.78 -16.42 30.08
CA ASP A 364 -13.18 -16.50 30.48
C ASP A 364 -14.18 -16.58 29.30
N GLY A 365 -13.66 -16.59 28.06
CA GLY A 365 -14.45 -16.64 26.83
C GLY A 365 -14.87 -15.28 26.28
N SER A 366 -14.48 -14.17 26.93
CA SER A 366 -14.72 -12.82 26.42
C SER A 366 -13.63 -12.36 25.45
N VAL A 367 -13.93 -11.33 24.66
CA VAL A 367 -12.98 -10.72 23.72
C VAL A 367 -12.91 -9.21 23.95
N ASN A 368 -11.72 -8.71 24.26
CA ASN A 368 -11.45 -7.28 24.34
C ASN A 368 -11.00 -6.74 22.98
N PRO A 369 -11.39 -5.50 22.60
CA PRO A 369 -10.84 -4.87 21.41
C PRO A 369 -9.31 -4.83 21.46
N ILE A 370 -8.68 -5.13 20.33
CA ILE A 370 -7.22 -5.12 20.23
C ILE A 370 -6.67 -3.74 20.58
N ARG A 371 -5.53 -3.72 21.27
CA ARG A 371 -4.76 -2.50 21.59
C ARG A 371 -3.39 -2.47 20.92
N GLU A 372 -2.97 -3.60 20.36
CA GLU A 372 -1.75 -3.70 19.57
C GLU A 372 -1.84 -2.72 18.38
N PRO A 373 -0.82 -1.86 18.17
CA PRO A 373 -0.75 -1.05 16.97
C PRO A 373 -0.78 -1.90 15.69
N SER A 374 -1.08 -1.26 14.57
CA SER A 374 -1.05 -1.94 13.28
C SER A 374 0.37 -2.42 12.93
N THR A 375 0.51 -3.40 12.02
CA THR A 375 1.83 -3.94 11.67
C THR A 375 2.70 -2.89 10.99
N MET A 376 2.11 -2.01 10.18
CA MET A 376 2.82 -0.88 9.59
C MET A 376 3.30 0.12 10.66
N THR A 377 2.50 0.38 11.71
CA THR A 377 2.95 1.21 12.83
C THR A 377 4.13 0.58 13.57
N LEU A 378 4.09 -0.73 13.80
CA LEU A 378 5.21 -1.45 14.43
C LEU A 378 6.46 -1.42 13.54
N SER A 379 6.33 -1.57 12.23
CA SER A 379 7.44 -1.40 11.27
C SER A 379 8.04 0.00 11.32
N LEU A 380 7.21 1.05 11.38
CA LEU A 380 7.66 2.44 11.55
C LEU A 380 8.40 2.63 12.89
N ALA A 381 7.93 2.00 13.96
CA ALA A 381 8.60 2.05 15.26
C ALA A 381 9.98 1.38 15.24
N TYR A 382 10.11 0.24 14.53
CA TYR A 382 11.42 -0.37 14.29
C TYR A 382 12.35 0.57 13.49
N GLU A 383 11.83 1.18 12.41
CA GLU A 383 12.58 2.11 11.54
C GLU A 383 13.13 3.32 12.32
N LEU A 384 12.40 3.80 13.34
CA LEU A 384 12.79 4.93 14.19
C LEU A 384 13.72 4.54 15.36
N THR A 385 13.38 3.46 16.07
CA THR A 385 13.98 3.17 17.40
C THR A 385 15.10 2.13 17.37
N ASP A 386 15.26 1.41 16.26
CA ASP A 386 16.20 0.29 16.14
C ASP A 386 15.93 -0.86 17.13
N ASN A 387 14.71 -0.92 17.69
CA ASN A 387 14.35 -1.96 18.64
C ASN A 387 13.70 -3.17 17.93
N PRO A 388 14.38 -4.32 17.84
CA PRO A 388 13.90 -5.50 17.11
C PRO A 388 12.59 -6.08 17.68
N VAL A 389 12.19 -5.70 18.91
CA VAL A 389 10.90 -6.10 19.48
C VAL A 389 9.74 -5.68 18.58
N TYR A 390 9.82 -4.53 17.92
CA TYR A 390 8.73 -4.03 17.08
C TYR A 390 8.64 -4.82 15.77
N ALA A 391 9.77 -5.15 15.15
CA ALA A 391 9.81 -6.04 13.98
C ALA A 391 9.27 -7.43 14.32
N MET A 392 9.69 -7.99 15.46
CA MET A 392 9.21 -9.29 15.94
C MET A 392 7.69 -9.28 16.17
N ARG A 393 7.15 -8.25 16.83
CA ARG A 393 5.70 -8.08 17.05
C ARG A 393 4.94 -7.90 15.74
N ALA A 394 5.50 -7.17 14.78
CA ALA A 394 4.90 -7.00 13.46
C ALA A 394 4.77 -8.35 12.73
N PHE A 395 5.83 -9.14 12.65
CA PHE A 395 5.78 -10.48 12.05
C PHE A 395 4.84 -11.43 12.80
N LYS A 396 4.89 -11.45 14.15
CA LYS A 396 3.97 -12.25 14.97
C LYS A 396 2.51 -11.91 14.66
N SER A 397 2.18 -10.63 14.60
CA SER A 397 0.84 -10.16 14.30
C SER A 397 0.42 -10.52 12.88
N ALA A 398 1.29 -10.30 11.89
CA ALA A 398 1.03 -10.64 10.49
C ALA A 398 0.76 -12.13 10.28
N VAL A 399 1.62 -13.01 10.79
CA VAL A 399 1.44 -14.46 10.63
C VAL A 399 0.20 -14.96 11.35
N THR A 400 -0.08 -14.46 12.55
CA THR A 400 -1.26 -14.86 13.31
C THR A 400 -2.55 -14.44 12.59
N ARG A 401 -2.61 -13.18 12.10
CA ARG A 401 -3.77 -12.66 11.37
C ARG A 401 -3.98 -13.40 10.04
N LEU A 402 -2.92 -13.61 9.25
CA LEU A 402 -3.02 -14.33 7.98
C LEU A 402 -3.44 -15.79 8.20
N SER A 403 -2.86 -16.45 9.21
CA SER A 403 -3.18 -17.83 9.57
C SER A 403 -4.65 -18.01 9.96
N ILE A 404 -5.20 -17.10 10.77
CA ILE A 404 -6.63 -17.11 11.13
C ILE A 404 -7.49 -16.80 9.89
N ALA A 405 -7.15 -15.74 9.15
CA ALA A 405 -7.89 -15.31 7.96
C ALA A 405 -8.01 -16.43 6.93
N ARG A 406 -6.90 -17.09 6.58
CA ARG A 406 -6.87 -18.18 5.59
C ARG A 406 -7.77 -19.37 5.95
N ARG A 407 -7.99 -19.60 7.25
CA ARG A 407 -8.79 -20.71 7.77
C ARG A 407 -10.28 -20.38 7.88
N VAL A 408 -10.64 -19.10 7.95
CA VAL A 408 -12.02 -18.65 8.27
C VAL A 408 -12.66 -17.84 7.13
N LEU A 409 -11.86 -17.15 6.33
CA LEU A 409 -12.31 -16.22 5.29
C LEU A 409 -12.14 -16.80 3.89
N ARG A 410 -12.87 -16.20 2.94
CA ARG A 410 -12.67 -16.41 1.50
C ARG A 410 -11.39 -15.70 1.04
N GLY A 411 -10.80 -16.16 -0.06
CA GLY A 411 -9.54 -15.59 -0.57
C GLY A 411 -9.64 -14.12 -0.96
N GLY A 412 -10.80 -13.68 -1.47
CA GLY A 412 -11.06 -12.30 -1.88
C GLY A 412 -10.77 -12.00 -3.35
N ARG A 413 -10.60 -13.04 -4.17
CA ARG A 413 -10.44 -12.90 -5.62
C ARG A 413 -11.64 -12.23 -6.27
N GLU A 414 -12.84 -12.44 -5.73
CA GLU A 414 -14.10 -11.96 -6.30
C GLU A 414 -14.30 -10.45 -6.23
N HIS A 415 -13.58 -9.76 -5.34
CA HIS A 415 -13.55 -8.29 -5.21
C HIS A 415 -12.45 -7.89 -4.23
N ALA A 416 -11.33 -7.37 -4.75
CA ALA A 416 -10.11 -7.16 -3.97
C ALA A 416 -10.26 -6.08 -2.88
N ASP A 417 -11.25 -5.20 -3.04
CA ASP A 417 -11.46 -4.01 -2.23
C ASP A 417 -12.34 -4.24 -0.98
N MET A 418 -12.88 -5.45 -0.84
CA MET A 418 -13.70 -5.83 0.31
C MET A 418 -12.92 -5.81 1.64
N GLY A 419 -13.61 -5.70 2.77
CA GLY A 419 -12.98 -5.69 4.10
C GLY A 419 -12.76 -7.06 4.76
N GLY A 420 -13.43 -8.11 4.25
CA GLY A 420 -13.62 -9.38 4.96
C GLY A 420 -12.96 -10.60 4.33
N ALA A 421 -11.89 -10.44 3.56
CA ALA A 421 -11.20 -11.54 2.88
C ALA A 421 -9.73 -11.68 3.30
N VAL A 422 -9.11 -12.80 2.91
CA VAL A 422 -7.67 -13.04 3.15
C VAL A 422 -6.82 -11.94 2.50
N CYS A 423 -7.11 -11.55 1.26
CA CYS A 423 -6.39 -10.47 0.58
C CYS A 423 -6.50 -9.14 1.34
N SER A 424 -7.67 -8.82 1.89
CA SER A 424 -7.92 -7.60 2.67
C SER A 424 -7.13 -7.59 3.98
N VAL A 425 -6.95 -8.75 4.61
CA VAL A 425 -6.09 -8.87 5.80
C VAL A 425 -4.62 -8.72 5.41
N ALA A 426 -4.20 -9.30 4.29
CA ALA A 426 -2.79 -9.31 3.87
C ALA A 426 -2.32 -7.94 3.32
N ALA A 427 -3.05 -7.39 2.35
CA ALA A 427 -2.72 -6.16 1.62
C ALA A 427 -3.62 -4.96 2.00
N GLY A 428 -4.57 -5.12 2.92
CA GLY A 428 -5.53 -4.06 3.24
C GLY A 428 -6.69 -4.03 2.25
N HIS A 429 -7.79 -3.41 2.66
CA HIS A 429 -8.97 -3.17 1.82
C HIS A 429 -8.86 -1.86 1.02
N GLY A 430 -9.87 -1.49 0.23
CA GLY A 430 -9.86 -0.30 -0.65
C GLY A 430 -9.53 1.07 -0.01
N ARG A 431 -9.47 1.17 1.32
CA ARG A 431 -9.02 2.38 2.05
C ARG A 431 -7.52 2.40 2.39
N ASN A 432 -6.79 1.33 2.08
CA ASN A 432 -5.44 1.09 2.60
C ASN A 432 -4.33 1.19 1.55
N TRP A 433 -4.67 1.37 0.28
CA TRP A 433 -3.71 1.50 -0.82
C TRP A 433 -2.66 0.38 -0.86
N GLY A 434 -3.07 -0.88 -0.62
CA GLY A 434 -2.16 -2.03 -0.62
C GLY A 434 -1.36 -2.23 0.67
N THR A 435 -1.68 -1.53 1.76
CA THR A 435 -1.06 -1.74 3.09
C THR A 435 -1.98 -2.50 4.05
N GLY A 436 -1.67 -3.77 4.33
CA GLY A 436 -2.38 -4.61 5.30
C GLY A 436 -1.46 -5.20 6.36
N ALA A 437 -1.96 -6.21 7.09
CA ALA A 437 -1.21 -6.86 8.16
C ALA A 437 0.12 -7.44 7.65
N VAL A 438 0.15 -7.98 6.43
CA VAL A 438 1.35 -8.59 5.84
C VAL A 438 2.20 -7.53 5.15
N THR A 439 1.65 -6.78 4.20
CA THR A 439 2.42 -5.79 3.42
C THR A 439 2.94 -4.62 4.26
N GLY A 440 2.29 -4.33 5.40
CA GLY A 440 2.78 -3.36 6.37
C GLY A 440 4.11 -3.73 7.06
N CYS A 441 4.56 -4.99 6.96
CA CYS A 441 5.84 -5.39 7.56
C CYS A 441 6.71 -6.29 6.69
N TYR A 442 6.15 -7.14 5.82
CA TYR A 442 6.88 -8.21 5.17
C TYR A 442 7.98 -7.70 4.21
N GLY A 443 7.62 -7.15 3.06
CA GLY A 443 8.61 -6.57 2.14
C GLY A 443 9.30 -5.34 2.73
N LYS A 444 8.56 -4.52 3.50
CA LYS A 444 9.07 -3.30 4.14
C LYS A 444 10.24 -3.58 5.08
N LEU A 445 10.13 -4.56 5.99
CA LEU A 445 11.22 -4.90 6.91
C LEU A 445 12.32 -5.73 6.22
N LEU A 446 11.96 -6.64 5.32
CA LEU A 446 12.94 -7.56 4.74
C LEU A 446 13.85 -6.91 3.69
N LEU A 447 13.29 -6.04 2.85
CA LEU A 447 13.96 -5.49 1.67
C LEU A 447 13.88 -3.95 1.61
N GLY A 448 13.20 -3.30 2.55
CA GLY A 448 12.94 -1.87 2.49
C GLY A 448 11.98 -1.49 1.36
N VAL A 449 11.02 -2.36 1.03
CA VAL A 449 10.14 -2.18 -0.13
C VAL A 449 9.42 -0.82 -0.12
N TYR A 450 9.34 -0.18 -1.29
CA TYR A 450 8.63 1.07 -1.52
C TYR A 450 7.99 1.12 -2.92
N LEU A 451 7.03 2.03 -3.09
CA LEU A 451 6.39 2.30 -4.38
C LEU A 451 7.10 3.44 -5.12
N ASP A 452 7.27 3.26 -6.42
CA ASP A 452 7.86 4.26 -7.31
C ASP A 452 7.13 4.27 -8.65
N GLN A 453 6.27 5.28 -8.85
CA GLN A 453 5.42 5.42 -10.04
C GLN A 453 4.64 4.14 -10.34
N GLY A 454 4.01 3.56 -9.31
CA GLY A 454 3.22 2.33 -9.38
C GLY A 454 4.02 1.02 -9.32
N GLN A 455 5.33 1.03 -9.58
CA GLN A 455 6.17 -0.16 -9.46
C GLN A 455 6.62 -0.40 -8.01
N LEU A 456 6.73 -1.67 -7.63
CA LEU A 456 7.25 -2.07 -6.32
C LEU A 456 8.77 -2.30 -6.41
N ASN A 457 9.55 -1.57 -5.63
CA ASN A 457 11.02 -1.63 -5.65
C ASN A 457 11.55 -1.94 -4.25
N SER A 458 12.77 -2.47 -4.17
CA SER A 458 13.49 -2.70 -2.92
C SER A 458 14.64 -1.70 -2.73
N VAL A 459 15.06 -1.54 -1.47
CA VAL A 459 16.23 -0.74 -1.09
C VAL A 459 17.50 -1.58 -1.16
N ILE A 460 17.37 -2.87 -0.83
CA ILE A 460 18.45 -3.84 -0.93
C ILE A 460 18.09 -4.96 -1.89
N GLU A 461 19.13 -5.57 -2.44
CA GLU A 461 19.06 -6.84 -3.13
C GLU A 461 19.96 -7.84 -2.41
N ILE A 462 19.54 -9.09 -2.40
CA ILE A 462 20.27 -10.21 -1.83
C ILE A 462 20.34 -11.28 -2.91
N ARG A 463 21.53 -11.84 -3.13
CA ARG A 463 21.72 -12.98 -4.05
C ARG A 463 22.45 -14.12 -3.36
N GLN A 464 22.06 -15.34 -3.73
CA GLN A 464 22.82 -16.53 -3.37
C GLN A 464 24.00 -16.73 -4.32
N SER A 465 25.02 -17.46 -3.88
CA SER A 465 26.18 -17.86 -4.70
C SER A 465 25.81 -18.59 -6.01
N ILE A 466 24.61 -19.18 -6.07
CA ILE A 466 24.03 -19.79 -7.29
C ILE A 466 23.36 -18.78 -8.24
N GLY A 467 23.52 -17.47 -8.02
CA GLY A 467 23.04 -16.39 -8.91
C GLY A 467 21.54 -16.06 -8.79
N LYS A 468 20.82 -16.60 -7.80
CA LYS A 468 19.42 -16.26 -7.54
C LYS A 468 19.31 -15.02 -6.68
N GLU A 469 18.61 -13.99 -7.14
CA GLU A 469 18.45 -12.68 -6.48
C GLU A 469 17.21 -12.62 -5.56
N PHE A 470 17.17 -13.47 -4.52
CA PHE A 470 16.08 -13.50 -3.53
C PHE A 470 16.60 -13.85 -2.14
N ILE A 471 15.79 -13.62 -1.10
CA ILE A 471 16.17 -13.89 0.28
C ILE A 471 16.21 -15.41 0.53
N PRO A 472 17.36 -15.99 0.95
CA PRO A 472 17.45 -17.37 1.39
C PRO A 472 16.42 -17.67 2.49
N PRO A 473 15.72 -18.83 2.49
CA PRO A 473 14.76 -19.18 3.55
C PRO A 473 15.31 -19.09 4.98
N GLN A 474 16.63 -19.27 5.13
CA GLN A 474 17.35 -19.27 6.40
C GLN A 474 17.74 -17.86 6.87
N LEU A 475 17.64 -16.85 6.01
CA LEU A 475 18.08 -15.48 6.28
C LEU A 475 16.90 -14.62 6.73
N LEU A 476 17.01 -14.04 7.92
CA LEU A 476 16.26 -12.83 8.27
C LEU A 476 17.11 -11.62 7.90
N SER A 477 16.55 -10.70 7.12
CA SER A 477 17.06 -9.34 6.95
C SER A 477 16.09 -8.35 7.59
N LEU A 478 16.60 -7.38 8.36
CA LEU A 478 15.80 -6.28 8.87
C LEU A 478 16.43 -4.96 8.41
N VAL A 479 15.77 -4.30 7.48
CA VAL A 479 16.19 -3.06 6.83
C VAL A 479 15.60 -1.87 7.59
N GLN A 480 16.48 -0.92 7.91
CA GLN A 480 16.12 0.40 8.40
C GLN A 480 16.63 1.45 7.44
N LEU A 481 15.69 2.20 6.85
CA LEU A 481 16.01 3.45 6.19
C LEU A 481 15.91 4.58 7.20
N LYS A 482 17.06 5.20 7.47
CA LYS A 482 17.16 6.38 8.31
C LYS A 482 17.24 7.64 7.44
N PHE A 483 16.97 8.77 8.07
CA PHE A 483 17.11 10.10 7.47
C PHE A 483 18.51 10.30 6.84
N GLN A 484 18.61 11.11 5.78
CA GLN A 484 19.84 11.37 5.01
C GLN A 484 20.45 10.14 4.33
N GLN A 485 19.60 9.23 3.82
CA GLN A 485 20.07 7.99 3.16
C GLN A 485 20.98 7.12 4.04
N LYS A 486 20.89 7.31 5.36
CA LYS A 486 21.55 6.41 6.30
C LYS A 486 20.77 5.10 6.33
N TYR A 487 21.47 4.00 6.46
CA TYR A 487 20.85 2.69 6.60
C TYR A 487 21.49 1.89 7.72
N ARG A 488 20.69 0.98 8.25
CA ARG A 488 21.15 -0.12 9.09
C ARG A 488 20.41 -1.37 8.65
N ILE A 489 21.14 -2.46 8.45
CA ILE A 489 20.59 -3.74 8.05
C ILE A 489 21.11 -4.78 9.03
N LEU A 490 20.20 -5.50 9.68
CA LEU A 490 20.53 -6.66 10.48
C LEU A 490 20.29 -7.91 9.64
N PHE A 491 21.30 -8.75 9.51
CA PHE A 491 21.21 -10.09 8.93
C PHE A 491 21.30 -11.12 10.06
N TYR A 492 20.48 -12.16 9.99
CA TYR A 492 20.52 -13.27 10.94
C TYR A 492 20.32 -14.60 10.23
N ASN A 493 21.20 -15.56 10.50
CA ASN A 493 21.06 -16.93 9.98
C ASN A 493 20.30 -17.79 10.99
N GLY A 494 19.01 -18.01 10.72
CA GLY A 494 18.15 -18.90 11.50
C GLY A 494 18.08 -20.34 10.97
N GLY A 495 18.95 -20.69 10.02
CA GLY A 495 19.05 -22.03 9.46
C GLY A 495 19.78 -23.03 10.36
N ASN A 496 20.09 -24.20 9.79
CA ASN A 496 20.86 -25.26 10.45
C ASN A 496 22.25 -25.46 9.80
N THR A 497 22.61 -24.60 8.86
CA THR A 497 23.86 -24.64 8.10
C THR A 497 24.45 -23.24 8.00
N GLU A 498 25.76 -23.15 7.77
CA GLU A 498 26.39 -21.88 7.39
C GLU A 498 25.72 -21.34 6.11
N LEU A 499 25.61 -20.01 6.05
CA LEU A 499 24.95 -19.31 4.96
C LEU A 499 25.93 -18.33 4.32
N ASN A 500 26.22 -18.56 3.03
CA ASN A 500 26.93 -17.62 2.18
C ASN A 500 25.92 -16.91 1.25
N PHE A 501 25.99 -15.58 1.20
CA PHE A 501 25.19 -14.74 0.31
C PHE A 501 25.92 -13.44 0.00
N ALA A 502 25.48 -12.74 -1.04
CA ALA A 502 25.90 -11.38 -1.30
C ALA A 502 24.71 -10.43 -1.17
N TRP A 503 24.97 -9.19 -0.79
CA TRP A 503 23.95 -8.14 -0.77
C TRP A 503 24.47 -6.82 -1.34
N ARG A 504 23.57 -5.92 -1.73
CA ARG A 504 23.90 -4.54 -2.12
C ARG A 504 22.71 -3.60 -1.86
N LEU A 505 22.97 -2.30 -1.84
CA LEU A 505 21.92 -1.29 -2.02
C LEU A 505 21.53 -1.21 -3.49
N VAL A 506 20.25 -0.98 -3.77
CA VAL A 506 19.72 -0.71 -5.10
C VAL A 506 20.01 0.75 -5.47
N ASN A 507 21.26 1.01 -5.83
CA ASN A 507 21.68 2.26 -6.47
C ASN A 507 22.86 1.98 -7.42
N SER A 508 23.06 2.87 -8.39
CA SER A 508 24.00 2.66 -9.51
C SER A 508 25.47 2.58 -9.11
N SER A 509 25.83 2.90 -7.87
CA SER A 509 27.21 2.95 -7.38
C SER A 509 27.56 1.86 -6.37
N SER A 510 26.60 1.03 -5.95
CA SER A 510 26.84 -0.01 -4.93
C SER A 510 27.38 -1.30 -5.54
N SER A 511 28.45 -1.81 -4.92
CA SER A 511 29.02 -3.12 -5.24
C SER A 511 28.39 -4.21 -4.37
N TRP A 512 28.40 -5.45 -4.87
CA TRP A 512 27.99 -6.62 -4.09
C TRP A 512 29.00 -6.89 -2.97
N GLU A 513 28.49 -7.02 -1.75
CA GLU A 513 29.27 -7.42 -0.58
C GLU A 513 28.93 -8.87 -0.22
N GLU A 514 29.94 -9.74 -0.24
CA GLU A 514 29.81 -11.14 0.18
C GLU A 514 29.81 -11.26 1.71
N VAL A 515 28.95 -12.12 2.24
CA VAL A 515 28.74 -12.33 3.67
C VAL A 515 28.64 -13.83 3.94
N ASP A 516 29.42 -14.28 4.93
CA ASP A 516 29.33 -15.61 5.52
C ASP A 516 28.74 -15.49 6.94
N LEU A 517 27.67 -16.23 7.22
CA LEU A 517 27.03 -16.28 8.53
C LEU A 517 26.97 -17.70 9.08
N SER A 518 27.52 -17.88 10.27
CA SER A 518 27.38 -19.09 11.08
C SER A 518 25.93 -19.28 11.53
N VAL A 519 25.56 -20.50 11.91
CA VAL A 519 24.22 -20.78 12.45
C VAL A 519 23.97 -19.97 13.72
N GLY A 520 22.86 -19.22 13.74
CA GLY A 520 22.48 -18.36 14.85
C GLY A 520 23.28 -17.06 14.94
N GLU A 521 24.15 -16.75 13.97
CA GLU A 521 24.91 -15.51 13.94
C GLU A 521 24.07 -14.34 13.45
N SER A 522 24.25 -13.19 14.10
CA SER A 522 23.72 -11.90 13.67
C SER A 522 24.84 -10.99 13.17
N LEU A 523 24.60 -10.26 12.09
CA LEU A 523 25.54 -9.31 11.51
C LEU A 523 24.83 -8.00 11.18
N ILE A 524 25.45 -6.88 11.56
CA ILE A 524 24.92 -5.56 11.26
C ILE A 524 25.77 -4.89 10.19
N ARG A 525 25.10 -4.25 9.22
CA ARG A 525 25.69 -3.39 8.20
C ARG A 525 25.07 -2.00 8.28
N SER A 526 25.89 -0.97 8.27
CA SER A 526 25.44 0.42 8.36
C SER A 526 26.44 1.38 7.74
N ASN A 527 25.96 2.50 7.21
CA ASN A 527 26.78 3.65 6.79
C ASN A 527 26.68 4.84 7.77
N GLN A 528 26.36 4.57 9.04
CA GLN A 528 26.13 5.61 10.04
C GLN A 528 27.39 6.31 10.51
#